data_AF-A0A7X8EDE1-F1
#
_entry.id   AF-A0A7X8EDE1-F1
#
_cell.length_a   1.000
_cell.length_b   1.000
_cell.length_c   1.000
_cell.angle_alpha   90.00
_cell.angle_beta   90.00
_cell.angle_gamma   90.00
#
_symmetry.space_group_name_H-M   'P 1'
#
loop_
_entity.id
_entity.type
_entity.pdbx_description
1 polymer ?
#
loop_
_entity_poly.entity_id
_entity_poly.type
_entity_poly.pdbx_seq_one_letter_code
_entity_poly.pdbx_strand_id
1 'polypeptide(L)'
;MKLKFTALLAVLILLPAILFAVPVAVTWEWLLEDPEVTTFRFQIDSEDPEGWITVDSTVTSYTERGLDGTVDHILFLQQSYDGINFSESTRSVAEALVVAPEPQVVKETAAPKPAASAPAAPPPAAAAPVEEIKKAEPVAPPKAPKAPQPSRFYTKLGINLGYNLQRTRFNTSYDRHNLWGGVALEFHNILSFAKVFGLGVDLDLDYTPYLKGTTYRTTLSKLVKMDFSALSDFFTSLEHSFTVSPAMMLNVEGGRMALGLGVGGFFTYSLDNTFIDGSTAAYRYGVFAKTALSYRLTDHFTLGISGKYGIDLDKFASGGHQFVDAALVLGYIF
;
A
#
# COMPACT_ATOMS: atom_id res chain seq x y z
N MET A 1 -0.56 6.98 34.45
CA MET A 1 -1.05 6.19 33.29
C MET A 1 -1.02 6.95 31.96
N LYS A 2 -1.22 8.28 31.93
CA LYS A 2 -1.22 9.09 30.70
C LYS A 2 0.09 9.00 29.87
N LEU A 3 1.27 9.05 30.52
CA LEU A 3 2.58 9.01 29.83
C LEU A 3 2.87 7.67 29.12
N LYS A 4 2.37 6.55 29.65
CA LYS A 4 2.52 5.22 29.05
C LYS A 4 1.59 5.01 27.85
N PHE A 5 0.45 5.72 27.84
CA PHE A 5 -0.54 5.67 26.77
C PHE A 5 -0.11 6.51 25.56
N THR A 6 0.51 7.68 25.78
CA THR A 6 1.12 8.46 24.68
C THR A 6 2.29 7.71 24.04
N ALA A 7 3.09 6.99 24.84
CA ALA A 7 4.16 6.15 24.33
C ALA A 7 3.61 4.95 23.53
N LEU A 8 2.54 4.30 24.00
CA LEU A 8 1.90 3.19 23.27
C LEU A 8 1.25 3.66 21.97
N LEU A 9 0.60 4.83 21.96
CA LEU A 9 0.00 5.44 20.77
C LEU A 9 1.08 5.88 19.77
N ALA A 10 2.17 6.48 20.24
CA ALA A 10 3.31 6.81 19.40
C ALA A 10 3.95 5.56 18.80
N VAL A 11 4.13 4.49 19.59
CA VAL A 11 4.62 3.18 19.12
C VAL A 11 3.64 2.55 18.13
N LEU A 12 2.33 2.62 18.35
CA LEU A 12 1.31 2.05 17.44
C LEU A 12 1.16 2.84 16.12
N ILE A 13 1.44 4.14 16.14
CA ILE A 13 1.48 5.01 14.94
C ILE A 13 2.83 4.89 14.22
N LEU A 14 3.92 4.66 14.94
CA LEU A 14 5.27 4.46 14.37
C LEU A 14 5.52 3.00 13.92
N LEU A 15 4.81 2.00 14.45
CA LEU A 15 4.96 0.60 14.03
C LEU A 15 4.69 0.41 12.53
N PRO A 16 3.63 0.99 11.93
CA PRO A 16 3.44 0.97 10.48
C PRO A 16 4.54 1.70 9.72
N ALA A 17 5.16 2.73 10.29
CA ALA A 17 6.26 3.46 9.65
C ALA A 17 7.59 2.69 9.69
N ILE A 18 7.74 1.70 10.57
CA ILE A 18 8.92 0.83 10.68
C ILE A 18 8.71 -0.51 9.97
N LEU A 19 7.46 -0.95 9.76
CA LEU A 19 7.14 -2.27 9.21
C LEU A 19 7.09 -2.35 7.68
N PHE A 20 7.28 -1.24 6.96
CA PHE A 20 7.33 -1.24 5.50
C PHE A 20 8.61 -0.56 5.02
N ALA A 21 9.69 -1.34 4.90
CA ALA A 21 10.71 -1.03 3.90
C ALA A 21 9.99 -1.00 2.55
N VAL A 22 9.88 0.19 1.95
CA VAL A 22 9.31 0.32 0.60
C VAL A 22 10.25 -0.47 -0.33
N PRO A 23 9.80 -1.55 -0.99
CA PRO A 23 10.65 -2.29 -1.92
C PRO A 23 11.02 -1.36 -3.06
N VAL A 24 12.29 -0.95 -3.13
CA VAL A 24 12.79 -0.10 -4.21
C VAL A 24 13.36 -0.96 -5.33
N ALA A 25 13.23 -0.48 -6.56
CA ALA A 25 13.96 -1.01 -7.70
C ALA A 25 15.18 -0.10 -7.95
N VAL A 26 16.38 -0.62 -7.77
CA VAL A 26 17.62 0.11 -8.02
C VAL A 26 18.22 -0.40 -9.32
N THR A 27 18.57 0.52 -10.21
CA THR A 27 19.24 0.20 -11.48
C THR A 27 20.65 0.76 -11.44
N TRP A 28 21.63 -0.12 -11.60
CA TRP A 28 23.01 0.25 -11.82
C TRP A 28 23.33 0.14 -13.30
N GLU A 29 24.02 1.14 -13.83
CA GLU A 29 24.53 1.16 -15.20
C GLU A 29 26.04 1.38 -15.14
N TRP A 30 26.78 0.65 -15.98
CA TRP A 30 28.24 0.79 -16.10
C TRP A 30 28.63 0.85 -17.56
N LEU A 31 29.73 1.54 -17.85
CA LEU A 31 30.21 1.73 -19.22
C LEU A 31 31.31 0.72 -19.53
N LEU A 32 31.30 0.21 -20.76
CA LEU A 32 32.42 -0.53 -21.31
C LEU A 32 33.46 0.48 -21.80
N GLU A 33 34.41 0.83 -20.94
CA GLU A 33 35.48 1.80 -21.26
C GLU A 33 36.59 1.17 -22.12
N ASP A 34 36.84 -0.13 -21.95
CA ASP A 34 37.84 -0.89 -22.71
C ASP A 34 37.18 -1.96 -23.60
N PRO A 35 37.31 -1.88 -24.94
CA PRO A 35 36.71 -2.84 -25.86
C PRO A 35 37.34 -4.24 -25.79
N GLU A 36 38.48 -4.42 -25.11
CA GLU A 36 39.09 -5.74 -24.92
C GLU A 36 38.46 -6.55 -23.76
N VAL A 37 37.64 -5.93 -22.91
CA VAL A 37 36.93 -6.62 -21.83
C VAL A 37 35.84 -7.54 -22.40
N THR A 38 35.88 -8.80 -21.99
CA THR A 38 34.96 -9.84 -22.50
C THR A 38 33.88 -10.21 -21.50
N THR A 39 34.14 -10.06 -20.20
CA THR A 39 33.27 -10.56 -19.12
C THR A 39 33.24 -9.59 -17.94
N PHE A 40 32.05 -9.41 -17.36
CA PHE A 40 31.85 -8.76 -16.07
C PHE A 40 31.34 -9.76 -15.04
N ARG A 41 31.65 -9.52 -13.76
CA ARG A 41 30.92 -10.14 -12.66
C ARG A 41 30.54 -9.11 -11.61
N PHE A 42 29.36 -9.26 -11.03
CA PHE A 42 28.89 -8.36 -9.99
C PHE A 42 28.18 -9.08 -8.86
N GLN A 43 28.14 -8.43 -7.71
CA GLN A 43 27.42 -8.87 -6.51
C GLN A 43 26.93 -7.65 -5.72
N ILE A 44 25.78 -7.77 -5.07
CA ILE A 44 25.20 -6.74 -4.22
C ILE A 44 25.51 -7.06 -2.75
N ASP A 45 25.99 -6.05 -2.01
CA ASP A 45 26.24 -6.07 -0.55
C ASP A 45 27.22 -7.15 -0.04
N SER A 46 27.94 -7.84 -0.93
CA SER A 46 28.91 -8.87 -0.58
C SER A 46 29.96 -9.07 -1.68
N GLU A 47 31.07 -9.73 -1.34
CA GLU A 47 32.14 -10.18 -2.25
C GLU A 47 32.43 -11.69 -2.03
N ASP A 48 31.38 -12.47 -1.78
CA ASP A 48 31.47 -13.92 -1.53
C ASP A 48 31.88 -14.68 -2.81
N PRO A 49 32.95 -15.49 -2.79
CA PRO A 49 33.39 -16.26 -3.96
C PRO A 49 32.31 -17.08 -4.68
N GLU A 50 31.27 -17.54 -3.97
CA GLU A 50 30.18 -18.35 -4.57
C GLU A 50 28.97 -17.52 -5.03
N GLY A 51 28.93 -16.21 -4.71
CA GLY A 51 27.76 -15.35 -4.92
C GLY A 51 27.81 -14.45 -6.17
N TRP A 52 28.83 -14.58 -7.01
CA TRP A 52 29.05 -13.71 -8.16
C TRP A 52 28.12 -14.04 -9.33
N ILE A 53 27.44 -13.03 -9.85
CA ILE A 53 26.70 -13.11 -11.11
C ILE A 53 27.65 -12.73 -12.23
N THR A 54 27.94 -13.67 -13.13
CA THR A 54 28.85 -13.45 -14.27
C THR A 54 28.04 -13.20 -15.54
N VAL A 55 28.38 -12.12 -16.26
CA VAL A 55 27.70 -11.68 -17.49
C VAL A 55 28.72 -11.33 -18.56
N ASP A 56 28.31 -11.39 -19.83
CA ASP A 56 29.16 -10.96 -20.95
C ASP A 56 29.30 -9.42 -21.02
N SER A 57 30.25 -8.94 -21.82
CA SER A 57 30.54 -7.51 -21.97
C SER A 57 29.44 -6.69 -22.67
N THR A 58 28.38 -7.31 -23.19
CA THR A 58 27.23 -6.60 -23.75
C THR A 58 26.22 -6.19 -22.68
N VAL A 59 26.33 -6.76 -21.47
CA VAL A 59 25.49 -6.40 -20.32
C VAL A 59 26.14 -5.23 -19.57
N THR A 60 25.53 -4.06 -19.69
CA THR A 60 25.98 -2.79 -19.09
C THR A 60 25.01 -2.23 -18.05
N SER A 61 23.96 -2.99 -17.69
CA SER A 61 22.98 -2.55 -16.69
C SER A 61 22.40 -3.74 -15.93
N TYR A 62 22.07 -3.50 -14.66
CA TYR A 62 21.40 -4.46 -13.80
C TYR A 62 20.35 -3.76 -12.94
N THR A 63 19.14 -4.32 -12.87
CA THR A 63 18.06 -3.82 -12.01
C THR A 63 17.69 -4.89 -11.00
N GLU A 64 17.93 -4.61 -9.72
CA GLU A 64 17.43 -5.42 -8.61
C GLU A 64 16.10 -4.84 -8.12
N ARG A 65 15.14 -5.71 -7.78
CA ARG A 65 13.80 -5.29 -7.32
C ARG A 65 13.52 -5.85 -5.94
N GLY A 66 12.98 -5.00 -5.07
CA GLY A 66 12.65 -5.41 -3.71
C GLY A 66 13.76 -5.15 -2.70
N LEU A 67 14.69 -4.25 -3.02
CA LEU A 67 15.72 -3.79 -2.10
C LEU A 67 15.14 -2.89 -1.00
N ASP A 68 15.79 -2.91 0.16
CA ASP A 68 15.42 -2.07 1.29
C ASP A 68 15.92 -0.65 1.06
N GLY A 69 15.05 0.24 0.57
CA GLY A 69 15.39 1.63 0.29
C GLY A 69 15.79 2.47 1.52
N THR A 70 15.76 1.90 2.74
CA THR A 70 16.19 2.58 3.97
C THR A 70 17.68 2.36 4.30
N VAL A 71 18.37 1.50 3.57
CA VAL A 71 19.79 1.17 3.75
C VAL A 71 20.55 1.44 2.46
N ASP A 72 21.82 1.83 2.59
CA ASP A 72 22.71 1.95 1.43
C ASP A 72 23.00 0.56 0.86
N HIS A 73 22.86 0.42 -0.45
CA HIS A 73 23.21 -0.82 -1.17
C HIS A 73 24.47 -0.60 -2.01
N ILE A 74 25.41 -1.55 -1.97
CA ILE A 74 26.68 -1.44 -2.69
C ILE A 74 26.74 -2.51 -3.77
N LEU A 75 26.85 -2.08 -5.03
CA LEU A 75 27.21 -2.96 -6.13
C LEU A 75 28.75 -3.08 -6.20
N PHE A 76 29.25 -4.30 -6.11
CA PHE A 76 30.62 -4.65 -6.40
C PHE A 76 30.70 -5.16 -7.85
N LEU A 77 31.53 -4.54 -8.68
CA LEU A 77 31.71 -4.89 -10.09
C LEU A 77 33.18 -5.21 -10.37
N GLN A 78 33.44 -6.31 -11.07
CA GLN A 78 34.76 -6.69 -11.55
C GLN A 78 34.72 -7.01 -13.04
N GLN A 79 35.83 -6.75 -13.72
CA GLN A 79 35.99 -6.99 -15.15
C GLN A 79 37.07 -8.04 -15.41
N SER A 80 36.94 -8.75 -16.53
CA SER A 80 37.89 -9.76 -16.98
C SER A 80 38.06 -9.75 -18.49
N TYR A 81 39.29 -9.96 -18.93
CA TYR A 81 39.66 -10.10 -20.35
C TYR A 81 39.58 -11.57 -20.80
N ASP A 82 39.78 -12.53 -19.90
CA ASP A 82 39.89 -13.96 -20.18
C ASP A 82 38.76 -14.81 -19.56
N GLY A 83 37.87 -14.19 -18.78
CA GLY A 83 36.79 -14.84 -18.05
C GLY A 83 37.26 -15.70 -16.85
N ILE A 84 38.56 -15.66 -16.52
CA ILE A 84 39.19 -16.51 -15.50
C ILE A 84 39.81 -15.63 -14.39
N ASN A 85 40.53 -14.58 -14.78
CA ASN A 85 41.16 -13.63 -13.87
C ASN A 85 40.35 -12.34 -13.86
N PHE A 86 39.92 -11.92 -12.67
CA PHE A 86 39.10 -10.73 -12.48
C PHE A 86 39.89 -9.61 -11.80
N SER A 87 39.56 -8.37 -12.16
CA SER A 87 40.11 -7.17 -11.54
C SER A 87 39.72 -7.02 -10.07
N GLU A 88 40.30 -6.02 -9.40
CA GLU A 88 39.76 -5.53 -8.13
C GLU A 88 38.33 -4.99 -8.30
N SER A 89 37.55 -5.05 -7.21
CA SER A 89 36.14 -4.62 -7.15
C SER A 89 36.02 -3.11 -7.23
N THR A 90 35.34 -2.61 -8.26
CA THR A 90 34.78 -1.25 -8.28
C THR A 90 33.48 -1.23 -7.49
N ARG A 91 33.23 -0.15 -6.74
CA ARG A 91 32.07 -0.02 -5.86
C ARG A 91 31.16 1.11 -6.32
N SER A 92 29.87 0.81 -6.48
CA SER A 92 28.84 1.82 -6.75
C SER A 92 27.79 1.78 -5.65
N VAL A 93 27.60 2.90 -4.96
CA VAL A 93 26.68 3.01 -3.82
C VAL A 93 25.35 3.56 -4.29
N ALA A 94 24.27 2.84 -4.03
CA ALA A 94 22.92 3.35 -4.06
C ALA A 94 22.55 3.84 -2.65
N GLU A 95 22.47 5.15 -2.48
CA GLU A 95 22.21 5.78 -1.18
C GLU A 95 20.77 5.53 -0.71
N ALA A 96 20.62 5.36 0.61
CA ALA A 96 19.33 5.25 1.28
C ALA A 96 18.45 6.47 0.99
N LEU A 97 17.16 6.23 0.78
CA LEU A 97 16.16 7.28 0.64
C LEU A 97 15.97 7.98 1.99
N VAL A 98 16.61 9.14 2.16
CA VAL A 98 16.36 10.00 3.31
C VAL A 98 14.96 10.62 3.17
N VAL A 99 13.99 10.10 3.92
CA VAL A 99 12.69 10.77 4.12
C VAL A 99 12.91 11.99 5.02
N ALA A 100 13.45 13.07 4.46
CA ALA A 100 13.48 14.37 5.11
C ALA A 100 12.12 15.07 4.96
N PRO A 101 11.61 15.76 5.99
CA PRO A 101 10.44 16.63 5.84
C PRO A 101 10.75 17.73 4.82
N GLU A 102 9.84 17.93 3.87
CA GLU A 102 9.91 18.85 2.73
C GLU A 102 10.88 20.04 2.87
N PRO A 103 11.89 20.16 2.00
CA PRO A 103 12.47 21.45 1.69
C PRO A 103 11.64 22.14 0.59
N GLN A 104 11.39 23.41 0.86
CA GLN A 104 10.61 24.33 0.04
C GLN A 104 11.11 24.41 -1.40
N VAL A 105 10.14 24.56 -2.31
CA VAL A 105 10.29 24.89 -3.73
C VAL A 105 11.28 26.05 -3.90
N VAL A 106 12.48 25.74 -4.41
CA VAL A 106 13.33 26.74 -5.07
C VAL A 106 13.19 26.52 -6.57
N LYS A 107 12.60 27.52 -7.24
CA LYS A 107 12.44 27.60 -8.69
C LYS A 107 13.78 27.37 -9.39
N GLU A 108 13.85 26.30 -10.18
CA GLU A 108 14.91 26.14 -11.17
C GLU A 108 14.74 27.20 -12.25
N THR A 109 15.70 28.12 -12.28
CA THR A 109 15.78 29.20 -13.26
C THR A 109 16.45 28.65 -14.51
N ALA A 110 15.69 28.53 -15.58
CA ALA A 110 16.21 28.24 -16.91
C ALA A 110 17.18 29.35 -17.35
N ALA A 111 18.34 28.96 -17.89
CA ALA A 111 19.17 29.80 -18.74
C ALA A 111 19.88 28.94 -19.81
N PRO A 112 20.20 29.53 -20.98
CA PRO A 112 20.05 28.87 -22.27
C PRO A 112 21.35 28.30 -22.84
N LYS A 113 21.25 27.30 -23.73
CA LYS A 113 22.32 26.87 -24.62
C LYS A 113 22.37 27.78 -25.86
N PRO A 114 23.48 28.47 -26.18
CA PRO A 114 23.63 29.21 -27.44
C PRO A 114 23.92 28.28 -28.64
N ALA A 115 23.45 28.73 -29.80
CA ALA A 115 23.47 28.10 -31.12
C ALA A 115 24.87 28.03 -31.77
N ALA A 116 25.12 27.01 -32.60
CA ALA A 116 25.33 27.05 -34.07
C ALA A 116 26.79 26.65 -34.39
N SER A 117 27.07 25.69 -35.28
CA SER A 117 27.05 25.86 -36.74
C SER A 117 27.12 24.52 -37.48
N ALA A 118 26.39 24.43 -38.60
CA ALA A 118 26.68 23.54 -39.73
C ALA A 118 27.66 24.30 -40.68
N PRO A 119 28.38 23.67 -41.64
CA PRO A 119 27.70 23.11 -42.83
C PRO A 119 28.41 21.96 -43.60
N ALA A 120 27.62 21.38 -44.53
CA ALA A 120 27.97 20.85 -45.86
C ALA A 120 28.39 19.36 -46.04
N ALA A 121 27.52 18.64 -46.76
CA ALA A 121 27.81 17.51 -47.66
C ALA A 121 28.00 18.04 -49.12
N PRO A 122 28.18 17.27 -50.23
CA PRO A 122 28.08 15.81 -50.46
C PRO A 122 29.14 15.24 -51.51
N PRO A 123 28.89 14.19 -52.35
CA PRO A 123 29.53 12.84 -52.37
C PRO A 123 30.37 12.56 -53.67
N PRO A 124 30.82 11.32 -54.05
CA PRO A 124 29.97 10.30 -54.70
C PRO A 124 30.36 8.79 -54.60
N ALA A 125 29.34 7.94 -54.84
CA ALA A 125 29.20 6.57 -55.38
C ALA A 125 30.38 5.60 -55.72
N ALA A 126 30.19 4.30 -55.40
CA ALA A 126 30.35 3.07 -56.22
C ALA A 126 30.33 1.80 -55.29
N ALA A 127 29.32 0.92 -55.26
CA ALA A 127 28.95 -0.18 -56.17
C ALA A 127 29.74 -1.53 -56.00
N ALA A 128 29.14 -2.46 -55.21
CA ALA A 128 29.08 -3.95 -55.33
C ALA A 128 30.36 -4.83 -55.13
N PRO A 129 30.24 -6.16 -54.84
CA PRO A 129 29.05 -7.01 -54.71
C PRO A 129 28.93 -7.86 -53.41
N VAL A 130 27.76 -8.48 -53.29
CA VAL A 130 27.24 -9.32 -52.22
C VAL A 130 27.82 -10.74 -52.29
N GLU A 131 28.35 -11.27 -51.18
CA GLU A 131 28.59 -12.72 -51.02
C GLU A 131 27.32 -13.43 -50.53
N GLU A 132 27.02 -14.53 -51.19
CA GLU A 132 25.85 -15.38 -51.06
C GLU A 132 25.91 -16.21 -49.75
N ILE A 133 25.31 -15.70 -48.68
CA ILE A 133 25.10 -16.48 -47.45
C ILE A 133 23.92 -17.42 -47.68
N LYS A 134 24.23 -18.72 -47.71
CA LYS A 134 23.27 -19.84 -47.75
C LYS A 134 22.14 -19.62 -46.74
N LYS A 135 20.91 -19.61 -47.26
CA LYS A 135 19.64 -19.54 -46.53
C LYS A 135 19.55 -20.70 -45.54
N ALA A 136 19.80 -20.42 -44.26
CA ALA A 136 19.39 -21.29 -43.17
C ALA A 136 17.85 -21.26 -43.07
N GLU A 137 17.23 -22.44 -43.02
CA GLU A 137 15.80 -22.55 -42.75
C GLU A 137 15.48 -21.94 -41.37
N PRO A 138 14.38 -21.17 -41.23
CA PRO A 138 14.02 -20.61 -39.93
C PRO A 138 13.60 -21.75 -39.01
N VAL A 139 14.44 -22.09 -38.05
CA VAL A 139 14.02 -22.83 -36.87
C VAL A 139 13.00 -21.95 -36.16
N ALA A 140 11.76 -22.41 -36.07
CA ALA A 140 10.71 -21.70 -35.37
C ALA A 140 11.20 -21.37 -33.95
N PRO A 141 11.15 -20.11 -33.51
CA PRO A 141 11.57 -19.75 -32.18
C PRO A 141 10.75 -20.56 -31.16
N PRO A 142 11.38 -21.10 -30.10
CA PRO A 142 10.66 -21.78 -29.04
C PRO A 142 9.57 -20.82 -28.53
N LYS A 143 8.34 -21.32 -28.39
CA LYS A 143 7.23 -20.55 -27.82
C LYS A 143 7.71 -19.92 -26.52
N ALA A 144 7.79 -18.59 -26.51
CA ALA A 144 8.15 -17.83 -25.33
C ALA A 144 7.34 -18.36 -24.14
N PRO A 145 7.98 -18.59 -22.98
CA PRO A 145 7.26 -18.86 -21.74
C PRO A 145 6.15 -17.82 -21.61
N LYS A 146 4.91 -18.25 -21.35
CA LYS A 146 3.81 -17.32 -21.05
C LYS A 146 4.32 -16.37 -19.96
N ALA A 147 4.43 -15.09 -20.28
CA ALA A 147 4.78 -14.07 -19.31
C ALA A 147 3.90 -14.29 -18.06
N PRO A 148 4.48 -14.34 -16.84
CA PRO A 148 3.70 -14.37 -15.63
C PRO A 148 2.74 -13.19 -15.69
N GLN A 149 1.44 -13.45 -15.57
CA GLN A 149 0.46 -12.37 -15.58
C GLN A 149 0.79 -11.42 -14.43
N PRO A 150 0.78 -10.09 -14.66
CA PRO A 150 1.11 -9.14 -13.62
C PRO A 150 0.21 -9.40 -12.41
N SER A 151 0.84 -9.63 -11.26
CA SER A 151 0.13 -9.75 -10.00
C SER A 151 -0.67 -8.47 -9.81
N ARG A 152 -1.99 -8.60 -9.64
CA ARG A 152 -2.89 -7.48 -9.28
C ARG A 152 -2.93 -7.28 -7.77
N PHE A 153 -1.92 -7.80 -7.08
CA PHE A 153 -1.70 -7.51 -5.68
C PHE A 153 -1.33 -6.05 -5.53
N TYR A 154 -2.00 -5.38 -4.61
CA TYR A 154 -1.59 -4.09 -4.10
C TYR A 154 -2.10 -3.96 -2.68
N THR A 155 -1.45 -3.06 -1.95
CA THR A 155 -1.88 -2.69 -0.62
C THR A 155 -2.59 -1.35 -0.71
N LYS A 156 -3.69 -1.21 0.04
CA LYS A 156 -4.43 0.03 0.13
C LYS A 156 -4.53 0.46 1.59
N LEU A 157 -4.02 1.65 1.88
CA LEU A 157 -4.26 2.33 3.15
C LEU A 157 -5.49 3.22 3.00
N GLY A 158 -6.56 2.91 3.74
CA GLY A 158 -7.82 3.64 3.76
C GLY A 158 -7.97 4.52 4.99
N ILE A 159 -8.56 5.71 4.81
CA ILE A 159 -9.17 6.50 5.87
C ILE A 159 -10.68 6.37 5.71
N ASN A 160 -11.33 5.95 6.78
CA ASN A 160 -12.76 5.69 6.82
C ASN A 160 -13.46 6.76 7.66
N LEU A 161 -14.56 7.28 7.14
CA LEU A 161 -15.54 8.03 7.91
C LEU A 161 -16.90 7.38 7.71
N GLY A 162 -17.52 6.96 8.79
CA GLY A 162 -18.73 6.17 8.70
C GLY A 162 -19.78 6.47 9.74
N TYR A 163 -20.89 5.78 9.54
CA TYR A 163 -22.09 5.87 10.32
C TYR A 163 -22.55 4.46 10.66
N ASN A 164 -22.83 4.23 11.93
CA ASN A 164 -23.29 2.99 12.52
C ASN A 164 -24.76 3.16 12.95
N LEU A 165 -25.60 2.23 12.51
CA LEU A 165 -26.98 2.06 12.97
C LEU A 165 -27.10 0.76 13.76
N GLN A 166 -27.35 0.87 15.06
CA GLN A 166 -27.64 -0.30 15.89
C GLN A 166 -29.11 -0.73 15.69
N ARG A 167 -29.37 -1.81 14.94
CA ARG A 167 -30.75 -2.33 14.80
C ARG A 167 -31.28 -2.83 16.15
N THR A 168 -30.42 -3.52 16.88
CA THR A 168 -30.65 -3.95 18.27
C THR A 168 -29.56 -3.32 19.13
N ARG A 169 -29.94 -2.47 20.09
CA ARG A 169 -28.96 -1.80 20.96
C ARG A 169 -28.33 -2.80 21.93
N PHE A 170 -27.01 -2.77 22.06
CA PHE A 170 -26.28 -3.49 23.12
C PHE A 170 -26.30 -2.73 24.44
N ASN A 171 -26.58 -1.43 24.38
CA ASN A 171 -26.78 -0.57 25.53
C ASN A 171 -27.85 0.48 25.22
N THR A 172 -28.89 0.52 26.05
CA THR A 172 -30.06 1.39 25.86
C THR A 172 -29.76 2.85 26.11
N SER A 173 -28.70 3.15 26.87
CA SER A 173 -28.25 4.51 27.21
C SER A 173 -27.56 5.22 26.04
N TYR A 174 -27.05 4.48 25.05
CA TYR A 174 -26.40 5.08 23.87
C TYR A 174 -27.38 5.41 22.77
N ASP A 175 -27.00 6.40 21.96
CA ASP A 175 -27.66 6.67 20.70
C ASP A 175 -27.61 5.43 19.79
N ARG A 176 -28.71 5.19 19.07
CA ARG A 176 -28.78 4.15 18.04
C ARG A 176 -27.93 4.49 16.82
N HIS A 177 -27.78 5.79 16.60
CA HIS A 177 -27.10 6.40 15.46
C HIS A 177 -25.74 6.86 15.94
N ASN A 178 -24.66 6.29 15.42
CA ASN A 178 -23.31 6.65 15.85
C ASN A 178 -22.44 7.03 14.66
N LEU A 179 -21.60 8.04 14.84
CA LEU A 179 -20.53 8.33 13.90
C LEU A 179 -19.29 7.54 14.31
N TRP A 180 -18.47 7.17 13.34
CA TRP A 180 -17.19 6.54 13.59
C TRP A 180 -16.18 6.96 12.53
N GLY A 181 -14.91 6.90 12.88
CA GLY A 181 -13.81 7.15 11.96
C GLY A 181 -12.69 6.17 12.21
N GLY A 182 -11.95 5.81 11.18
CA GLY A 182 -10.96 4.75 11.29
C GLY A 182 -9.95 4.73 10.16
N VAL A 183 -9.05 3.76 10.25
CA VAL A 183 -8.10 3.44 9.20
C VAL A 183 -8.28 1.99 8.78
N ALA A 184 -8.03 1.70 7.51
CA ALA A 184 -8.06 0.35 6.97
C ALA A 184 -6.74 0.03 6.30
N LEU A 185 -6.22 -1.17 6.54
CA LEU A 185 -5.16 -1.75 5.74
C LEU A 185 -5.75 -2.91 4.95
N GLU A 186 -5.82 -2.76 3.64
CA GLU A 186 -6.45 -3.73 2.75
C GLU A 186 -5.40 -4.33 1.80
N PHE A 187 -5.29 -5.65 1.82
CA PHE A 187 -4.42 -6.43 0.96
C PHE A 187 -5.28 -7.02 -0.15
N HIS A 188 -5.20 -6.44 -1.34
CA HIS A 188 -6.01 -6.88 -2.47
C HIS A 188 -5.32 -8.01 -3.22
N ASN A 189 -6.11 -9.00 -3.65
CA ASN A 189 -5.68 -10.09 -4.53
C ASN A 189 -4.39 -10.85 -4.12
N ILE A 190 -4.16 -11.07 -2.81
CA ILE A 190 -3.09 -11.93 -2.28
C ILE A 190 -3.05 -13.26 -3.04
N LEU A 191 -4.23 -13.83 -3.29
CA LEU A 191 -4.40 -14.94 -4.22
C LEU A 191 -5.30 -14.51 -5.37
N SER A 192 -4.75 -14.45 -6.59
CA SER A 192 -5.52 -14.13 -7.79
C SER A 192 -5.98 -15.41 -8.50
N PHE A 193 -7.23 -15.45 -8.95
CA PHE A 193 -7.72 -16.52 -9.82
C PHE A 193 -8.57 -15.96 -10.96
N ALA A 194 -8.43 -16.57 -12.13
CA ALA A 194 -8.88 -15.98 -13.39
C ALA A 194 -8.30 -14.56 -13.60
N LYS A 195 -8.86 -13.81 -14.56
CA LYS A 195 -8.38 -12.46 -14.91
C LYS A 195 -9.02 -11.34 -14.10
N VAL A 196 -10.02 -11.62 -13.24
CA VAL A 196 -10.86 -10.57 -12.62
C VAL A 196 -11.12 -10.79 -11.14
N PHE A 197 -10.80 -11.95 -10.58
CA PHE A 197 -11.08 -12.28 -9.18
C PHE A 197 -9.78 -12.43 -8.38
N GLY A 198 -9.84 -12.08 -7.10
CA GLY A 198 -8.82 -12.47 -6.15
C GLY A 198 -9.36 -12.50 -4.73
N LEU A 199 -8.61 -13.15 -3.84
CA LEU A 199 -8.85 -13.13 -2.41
C LEU A 199 -7.85 -12.19 -1.75
N GLY A 200 -8.37 -11.38 -0.85
CA GLY A 200 -7.64 -10.42 -0.06
C GLY A 200 -8.03 -10.46 1.40
N VAL A 201 -7.38 -9.61 2.18
CA VAL A 201 -7.64 -9.45 3.61
C VAL A 201 -7.74 -7.97 3.92
N ASP A 202 -8.78 -7.60 4.65
CA ASP A 202 -8.95 -6.25 5.20
C ASP A 202 -8.71 -6.29 6.70
N LEU A 203 -7.99 -5.29 7.21
CA LEU A 203 -7.80 -5.02 8.62
C LEU A 203 -8.27 -3.60 8.91
N ASP A 204 -9.45 -3.45 9.52
CA ASP A 204 -9.97 -2.14 9.91
C ASP A 204 -9.70 -1.86 11.41
N LEU A 205 -9.30 -0.63 11.72
CA LEU A 205 -9.22 -0.08 13.07
C LEU A 205 -10.10 1.17 13.15
N ASP A 206 -11.20 1.05 13.87
CA ASP A 206 -12.26 2.06 13.93
C ASP A 206 -12.38 2.63 15.35
N TYR A 207 -12.52 3.95 15.46
CA TYR A 207 -12.88 4.67 16.69
C TYR A 207 -14.33 5.12 16.62
N THR A 208 -15.12 4.76 17.62
CA THR A 208 -16.53 5.14 17.73
C THR A 208 -16.78 5.90 19.04
N PRO A 209 -17.10 7.20 18.98
CA PRO A 209 -17.65 7.96 20.09
C PRO A 209 -19.15 7.68 20.27
N TYR A 210 -19.53 6.89 21.27
CA TYR A 210 -20.93 6.67 21.62
C TYR A 210 -21.46 7.83 22.47
N LEU A 211 -22.61 8.40 22.11
CA LEU A 211 -23.28 9.40 22.96
C LEU A 211 -24.17 8.73 23.98
N LYS A 212 -23.95 9.05 25.26
CA LYS A 212 -24.73 8.56 26.40
C LYS A 212 -25.77 9.60 26.83
N GLY A 213 -27.02 9.18 26.99
CA GLY A 213 -28.09 10.02 27.55
C GLY A 213 -28.64 11.13 26.64
N THR A 214 -28.12 11.28 25.41
CA THR A 214 -28.64 12.18 24.37
C THR A 214 -28.43 11.56 22.99
N THR A 215 -28.75 12.28 21.91
CA THR A 215 -28.57 11.83 20.52
C THR A 215 -27.80 12.84 19.69
N TYR A 216 -27.11 12.37 18.65
CA TYR A 216 -26.44 13.24 17.67
C TYR A 216 -27.44 14.23 17.04
N ARG A 217 -28.67 13.78 16.77
CA ARG A 217 -29.73 14.63 16.21
C ARG A 217 -30.13 15.75 17.16
N THR A 218 -30.29 15.46 18.45
CA THR A 218 -30.62 16.48 19.47
C THR A 218 -29.49 17.50 19.57
N THR A 219 -28.24 17.05 19.64
CA THR A 219 -27.08 17.94 19.69
C THR A 219 -27.00 18.82 18.45
N LEU A 220 -27.12 18.25 17.24
CA LEU A 220 -27.11 19.01 15.99
C LEU A 220 -28.25 20.03 15.94
N SER A 221 -29.45 19.66 16.39
CA SER A 221 -30.58 20.59 16.44
C SER A 221 -30.34 21.77 17.38
N LYS A 222 -29.58 21.62 18.47
CA LYS A 222 -29.20 22.72 19.36
C LYS A 222 -28.13 23.61 18.72
N LEU A 223 -27.14 23.01 18.06
CA LEU A 223 -26.10 23.75 17.32
C LEU A 223 -26.67 24.61 16.20
N VAL A 224 -27.63 24.10 15.43
CA VAL A 224 -28.32 24.87 14.37
C VAL A 224 -29.11 26.05 14.95
N LYS A 225 -29.56 25.94 16.21
CA LYS A 225 -30.19 27.03 16.97
C LYS A 225 -29.18 27.96 17.65
N MET A 226 -27.89 27.84 17.32
CA MET A 226 -26.77 28.60 17.91
C MET A 226 -26.64 28.42 19.43
N ASP A 227 -27.17 27.32 19.97
CA ASP A 227 -26.98 26.93 21.37
C ASP A 227 -25.71 26.09 21.50
N PHE A 228 -24.60 26.77 21.69
CA PHE A 228 -23.28 26.16 21.85
C PHE A 228 -23.05 25.51 23.22
N SER A 229 -23.95 25.70 24.20
CA SER A 229 -23.87 24.98 25.49
C SER A 229 -23.95 23.46 25.28
N ALA A 230 -24.65 23.05 24.22
CA ALA A 230 -24.75 21.66 23.78
C ALA A 230 -23.41 21.02 23.39
N LEU A 231 -22.37 21.81 23.04
CA LEU A 231 -21.04 21.26 22.74
C LEU A 231 -20.38 20.72 24.00
N SER A 232 -20.52 21.41 25.13
CA SER A 232 -19.97 20.96 26.41
C SER A 232 -20.61 19.64 26.85
N ASP A 233 -21.94 19.56 26.77
CA ASP A 233 -22.68 18.33 27.08
C ASP A 233 -22.31 17.20 26.11
N PHE A 234 -22.13 17.53 24.82
CA PHE A 234 -21.70 16.57 23.81
C PHE A 234 -20.36 15.95 24.20
N PHE A 235 -19.31 16.73 24.41
CA PHE A 235 -17.96 16.20 24.69
C PHE A 235 -17.87 15.45 26.03
N THR A 236 -18.71 15.80 27.01
CA THR A 236 -18.75 15.10 28.32
C THR A 236 -19.60 13.84 28.31
N SER A 237 -20.53 13.72 27.37
CA SER A 237 -21.38 12.53 27.17
C SER A 237 -20.77 11.48 26.24
N LEU A 238 -19.58 11.74 25.69
CA LEU A 238 -18.90 10.80 24.81
C LEU A 238 -18.28 9.65 25.61
N GLU A 239 -18.61 8.45 25.17
CA GLU A 239 -17.89 7.25 25.53
C GLU A 239 -17.03 6.77 24.36
N HIS A 240 -15.79 6.41 24.67
CA HIS A 240 -14.78 6.12 23.67
C HIS A 240 -14.62 4.61 23.49
N SER A 241 -14.76 4.14 22.26
CA SER A 241 -14.54 2.74 21.92
C SER A 241 -13.66 2.59 20.68
N PHE A 242 -12.98 1.44 20.61
CA PHE A 242 -12.08 1.07 19.53
C PHE A 242 -12.47 -0.32 19.03
N THR A 243 -12.57 -0.48 17.72
CA THR A 243 -12.94 -1.73 17.08
C THR A 243 -11.84 -2.18 16.14
N VAL A 244 -11.40 -3.43 16.27
CA VAL A 244 -10.52 -4.09 15.30
C VAL A 244 -11.35 -5.11 14.52
N SER A 245 -11.24 -5.08 13.20
CA SER A 245 -12.06 -5.92 12.32
C SER A 245 -11.23 -6.53 11.18
N PRO A 246 -10.73 -7.77 11.35
CA PRO A 246 -10.22 -8.55 10.24
C PRO A 246 -11.34 -9.14 9.38
N ALA A 247 -11.19 -9.08 8.05
CA ALA A 247 -12.10 -9.73 7.10
C ALA A 247 -11.35 -10.38 5.93
N MET A 248 -11.86 -11.52 5.48
CA MET A 248 -11.48 -12.09 4.19
C MET A 248 -12.36 -11.49 3.10
N MET A 249 -11.75 -11.05 2.00
CA MET A 249 -12.43 -10.33 0.93
C MET A 249 -12.26 -11.07 -0.40
N LEU A 250 -13.37 -11.33 -1.08
CA LEU A 250 -13.40 -11.58 -2.51
C LEU A 250 -13.37 -10.23 -3.22
N ASN A 251 -12.28 -9.98 -3.93
CA ASN A 251 -12.05 -8.77 -4.69
C ASN A 251 -12.29 -9.04 -6.17
N VAL A 252 -13.08 -8.15 -6.79
CA VAL A 252 -13.38 -8.16 -8.21
C VAL A 252 -12.92 -6.85 -8.80
N GLU A 253 -12.01 -6.91 -9.76
CA GLU A 253 -11.41 -5.72 -10.36
C GLU A 253 -11.67 -5.61 -11.85
N GLY A 254 -12.26 -4.47 -12.23
CA GLY A 254 -12.61 -4.12 -13.59
C GLY A 254 -12.22 -2.68 -13.91
N GLY A 255 -11.08 -2.51 -14.60
CA GLY A 255 -10.57 -1.20 -14.97
C GLY A 255 -10.31 -0.33 -13.74
N ARG A 256 -11.05 0.77 -13.59
CA ARG A 256 -10.96 1.67 -12.43
C ARG A 256 -11.90 1.32 -11.29
N MET A 257 -12.80 0.35 -11.47
CA MET A 257 -13.74 -0.05 -10.43
C MET A 257 -13.26 -1.32 -9.72
N ALA A 258 -13.43 -1.35 -8.41
CA ALA A 258 -13.25 -2.55 -7.61
C ALA A 258 -14.47 -2.80 -6.72
N LEU A 259 -14.88 -4.06 -6.65
CA LEU A 259 -15.94 -4.55 -5.78
C LEU A 259 -15.33 -5.57 -4.82
N GLY A 260 -15.57 -5.37 -3.52
CA GLY A 260 -15.19 -6.28 -2.45
C GLY A 260 -16.43 -6.89 -1.81
N LEU A 261 -16.41 -8.20 -1.59
CA LEU A 261 -17.40 -8.93 -0.79
C LEU A 261 -16.67 -9.79 0.22
N GLY A 262 -16.98 -9.66 1.49
CA GLY A 262 -16.23 -10.38 2.51
C GLY A 262 -17.01 -10.70 3.76
N VAL A 263 -16.38 -11.50 4.59
CA VAL A 263 -16.86 -11.88 5.91
C VAL A 263 -15.71 -11.80 6.90
N GLY A 264 -16.01 -11.40 8.11
CA GLY A 264 -15.00 -11.13 9.12
C GLY A 264 -15.53 -11.23 10.53
N GLY A 265 -14.62 -11.00 11.47
CA GLY A 265 -14.92 -10.87 12.88
C GLY A 265 -14.57 -9.48 13.36
N PHE A 266 -15.22 -9.01 14.40
CA PHE A 266 -14.87 -7.75 15.06
C PHE A 266 -14.69 -7.95 16.55
N PHE A 267 -13.84 -7.12 17.14
CA PHE A 267 -13.69 -6.95 18.57
C PHE A 267 -13.70 -5.47 18.90
N THR A 268 -14.65 -5.04 19.72
CA THR A 268 -14.78 -3.67 20.19
C THR A 268 -14.48 -3.61 21.67
N TYR A 269 -13.58 -2.69 22.07
CA TYR A 269 -13.28 -2.38 23.45
C TYR A 269 -13.68 -0.93 23.76
N SER A 270 -14.36 -0.72 24.88
CA SER A 270 -14.71 0.58 25.44
C SER A 270 -13.85 0.90 26.66
N LEU A 271 -13.66 2.19 26.92
CA LEU A 271 -13.03 2.65 28.16
C LEU A 271 -13.98 2.64 29.37
N ASP A 272 -15.28 2.38 29.17
CA ASP A 272 -16.29 2.28 30.23
C ASP A 272 -16.66 0.81 30.50
N ASN A 273 -16.66 0.41 31.78
CA ASN A 273 -17.08 -0.94 32.19
C ASN A 273 -18.60 -1.14 32.16
N THR A 274 -19.38 -0.07 31.92
CA THR A 274 -20.83 -0.10 31.72
C THR A 274 -21.21 -0.11 30.24
N PHE A 275 -20.26 -0.43 29.35
CA PHE A 275 -20.45 -0.43 27.90
C PHE A 275 -21.61 -1.32 27.44
N ILE A 276 -21.86 -2.45 28.11
CA ILE A 276 -22.94 -3.38 27.78
C ILE A 276 -24.00 -3.38 28.89
N ASP A 277 -25.28 -3.32 28.50
CA ASP A 277 -26.38 -3.34 29.46
C ASP A 277 -26.38 -4.61 30.31
N GLY A 278 -26.43 -4.42 31.64
CA GLY A 278 -26.49 -5.51 32.61
C GLY A 278 -25.20 -6.33 32.73
N SER A 279 -24.07 -5.80 32.24
CA SER A 279 -22.76 -6.44 32.31
C SER A 279 -21.70 -5.44 32.82
N THR A 280 -20.62 -5.97 33.40
CA THR A 280 -19.41 -5.18 33.71
C THR A 280 -18.35 -5.33 32.61
N ALA A 281 -18.69 -5.98 31.49
CA ALA A 281 -17.78 -6.16 30.37
C ALA A 281 -17.65 -4.86 29.57
N ALA A 282 -16.41 -4.41 29.41
CA ALA A 282 -16.05 -3.26 28.58
C ALA A 282 -15.81 -3.65 27.10
N TYR A 283 -16.22 -4.83 26.66
CA TYR A 283 -15.92 -5.32 25.32
C TYR A 283 -17.07 -6.12 24.71
N ARG A 284 -17.20 -6.07 23.38
CA ARG A 284 -18.08 -6.93 22.57
C ARG A 284 -17.32 -7.49 21.39
N TYR A 285 -17.80 -8.61 20.86
CA TYR A 285 -17.22 -9.24 19.69
C TYR A 285 -18.29 -9.95 18.89
N GLY A 286 -18.02 -10.15 17.61
CA GLY A 286 -18.96 -10.82 16.75
C GLY A 286 -18.45 -11.06 15.35
N VAL A 287 -19.39 -11.31 14.44
CA VAL A 287 -19.12 -11.57 13.03
C VAL A 287 -19.87 -10.57 12.16
N PHE A 288 -19.34 -10.32 10.97
CA PHE A 288 -19.99 -9.44 9.99
C PHE A 288 -19.80 -9.93 8.56
N ALA A 289 -20.71 -9.46 7.69
CA ALA A 289 -20.53 -9.42 6.25
C ALA A 289 -20.18 -7.99 5.83
N LYS A 290 -19.22 -7.84 4.91
CA LYS A 290 -18.73 -6.56 4.39
C LYS A 290 -18.91 -6.52 2.87
N THR A 291 -19.30 -5.37 2.36
CA THR A 291 -19.24 -5.04 0.94
C THR A 291 -18.53 -3.71 0.76
N ALA A 292 -17.77 -3.58 -0.31
CA ALA A 292 -17.07 -2.35 -0.66
C ALA A 292 -17.16 -2.11 -2.16
N LEU A 293 -17.42 -0.87 -2.56
CA LEU A 293 -17.32 -0.42 -3.94
C LEU A 293 -16.36 0.75 -3.97
N SER A 294 -15.30 0.65 -4.76
CA SER A 294 -14.31 1.73 -4.90
C SER A 294 -14.04 2.05 -6.36
N TYR A 295 -13.65 3.30 -6.58
CA TYR A 295 -13.24 3.84 -7.86
C TYR A 295 -11.84 4.44 -7.74
N ARG A 296 -10.95 4.04 -8.66
CA ARG A 296 -9.60 4.59 -8.79
C ARG A 296 -9.66 5.92 -9.52
N LEU A 297 -9.52 7.01 -8.74
CA LEU A 297 -9.42 8.37 -9.27
C LEU A 297 -8.12 8.53 -10.05
N THR A 298 -7.03 8.00 -9.51
CA THR A 298 -5.71 7.89 -10.14
C THR A 298 -5.15 6.49 -9.87
N ASP A 299 -3.92 6.21 -10.31
CA ASP A 299 -3.26 4.94 -10.03
C ASP A 299 -2.98 4.74 -8.53
N HIS A 300 -2.92 5.84 -7.76
CA HIS A 300 -2.65 5.83 -6.33
C HIS A 300 -3.86 6.18 -5.46
N PHE A 301 -4.82 6.95 -5.95
CA PHE A 301 -5.93 7.43 -5.13
C PHE A 301 -7.25 6.77 -5.49
N THR A 302 -7.98 6.36 -4.46
CA THR A 302 -9.30 5.76 -4.56
C THR A 302 -10.31 6.47 -3.70
N LEU A 303 -11.54 6.50 -4.19
CA LEU A 303 -12.70 6.89 -3.44
C LEU A 303 -13.70 5.74 -3.48
N GLY A 304 -14.25 5.38 -2.34
CA GLY A 304 -15.19 4.27 -2.25
C GLY A 304 -16.23 4.46 -1.16
N ILE A 305 -17.18 3.55 -1.19
CA ILE A 305 -18.16 3.33 -0.14
C ILE A 305 -18.05 1.90 0.34
N SER A 306 -18.25 1.67 1.63
CA SER A 306 -18.35 0.33 2.19
C SER A 306 -19.55 0.21 3.10
N GLY A 307 -20.04 -1.01 3.24
CA GLY A 307 -21.11 -1.36 4.15
C GLY A 307 -20.76 -2.62 4.94
N LYS A 308 -21.10 -2.64 6.23
CA LYS A 308 -20.99 -3.83 7.07
C LYS A 308 -22.35 -4.15 7.69
N TYR A 309 -22.70 -5.43 7.76
CA TYR A 309 -23.79 -5.91 8.59
C TYR A 309 -23.23 -6.93 9.57
N GLY A 310 -23.37 -6.64 10.87
CA GLY A 310 -22.76 -7.45 11.92
C GLY A 310 -23.73 -7.87 13.00
N ILE A 311 -23.36 -8.97 13.66
CA ILE A 311 -24.11 -9.58 14.75
C ILE A 311 -23.13 -9.94 15.87
N ASP A 312 -23.46 -9.53 17.09
CA ASP A 312 -22.74 -9.91 18.30
C ASP A 312 -22.90 -11.41 18.55
N LEU A 313 -21.80 -12.06 18.90
CA LEU A 313 -21.82 -13.47 19.27
C LEU A 313 -22.32 -13.67 20.71
N ASP A 314 -22.23 -12.64 21.55
CA ASP A 314 -22.92 -12.66 22.83
C ASP A 314 -24.43 -12.68 22.59
N LYS A 315 -25.12 -13.64 23.23
CA LYS A 315 -26.56 -13.91 23.04
C LYS A 315 -26.97 -14.24 21.59
N PHE A 316 -26.07 -14.81 20.78
CA PHE A 316 -26.35 -15.19 19.38
C PHE A 316 -27.63 -16.02 19.20
N ALA A 317 -27.89 -16.96 20.13
CA ALA A 317 -29.09 -17.80 20.11
C ALA A 317 -30.43 -17.01 20.18
N SER A 318 -30.39 -15.77 20.69
CA SER A 318 -31.53 -14.85 20.74
C SER A 318 -31.54 -13.83 19.60
N GLY A 319 -30.68 -14.01 18.58
CA GLY A 319 -30.53 -13.12 17.44
C GLY A 319 -29.41 -12.08 17.56
N GLY A 320 -28.74 -12.01 18.73
CA GLY A 320 -27.62 -11.11 19.02
C GLY A 320 -27.96 -9.63 18.91
N HIS A 321 -27.03 -8.77 19.30
CA HIS A 321 -27.10 -7.35 18.95
C HIS A 321 -26.68 -7.18 17.49
N GLN A 322 -27.45 -6.43 16.71
CA GLN A 322 -27.25 -6.30 15.27
C GLN A 322 -26.96 -4.85 14.90
N PHE A 323 -26.06 -4.64 13.96
CA PHE A 323 -25.72 -3.31 13.47
C PHE A 323 -25.51 -3.29 11.95
N VAL A 324 -25.66 -2.09 11.38
CA VAL A 324 -25.35 -1.78 9.99
C VAL A 324 -24.40 -0.60 10.00
N ASP A 325 -23.26 -0.74 9.32
CA ASP A 325 -22.34 0.36 9.05
C ASP A 325 -22.40 0.76 7.58
N ALA A 326 -22.23 2.05 7.33
CA ALA A 326 -21.91 2.60 6.04
C ALA A 326 -20.73 3.56 6.18
N ALA A 327 -19.75 3.49 5.29
CA ALA A 327 -18.56 4.34 5.33
C ALA A 327 -18.23 4.92 3.97
N LEU A 328 -17.72 6.14 3.98
CA LEU A 328 -16.92 6.68 2.90
C LEU A 328 -15.46 6.28 3.14
N VAL A 329 -14.78 5.84 2.09
CA VAL A 329 -13.39 5.36 2.14
C VAL A 329 -12.55 6.18 1.17
N LEU A 330 -11.53 6.84 1.68
CA LEU A 330 -10.46 7.46 0.89
C LEU A 330 -9.24 6.57 1.00
N GLY A 331 -8.79 5.98 -0.11
CA GLY A 331 -7.70 5.02 -0.10
C GLY A 331 -6.50 5.46 -0.92
N TYR A 332 -5.31 5.19 -0.41
CA TYR A 332 -4.03 5.31 -1.11
C TYR A 332 -3.49 3.92 -1.43
N ILE A 333 -3.13 3.68 -2.69
CA ILE A 333 -2.57 2.44 -3.22
C ILE A 333 -1.05 2.59 -3.34
N PHE A 334 -0.33 1.59 -2.82
CA PHE A 334 1.11 1.46 -2.93
C PHE A 334 1.54 0.01 -3.19
#